data_AF-J3BX01-F1
#
_entry.id   AF-J3BX01-F1
#
_cell.length_a   1.000
_cell.length_b   1.000
_cell.length_c   1.000
_cell.angle_alpha   90.00
_cell.angle_beta   90.00
_cell.angle_gamma   90.00
#
_symmetry.space_group_name_H-M   'P 1'
#
loop_
_entity.id
_entity.type
_entity.pdbx_description
1 polymer ?
#
loop_
_entity_poly.entity_id
_entity_poly.type
_entity_poly.pdbx_seq_one_letter_code
_entity_poly.pdbx_strand_id
1 'polypeptide(L)'
;MKLIRYFFQKRMVIILFLIFILINLFTKNYKHYCINKTVGWAFDITEFSLLIFLFSFYSFLFVYGIFALSKKETNLTISIGHAIIISVSAALLDNNNNGFLMIFNCISIIVFLLNMFKSLKTHKKLNKQTVHNS
;
A
#
# COMPACT_ATOMS: atom_id res chain seq x y z
N MET A 1 6.96 8.51 -21.41
CA MET A 1 6.95 9.03 -20.02
C MET A 1 5.61 9.56 -19.50
N LYS A 2 4.76 10.23 -20.31
CA LYS A 2 3.46 10.77 -19.84
C LYS A 2 2.52 9.70 -19.26
N LEU A 3 2.48 8.52 -19.87
CA LEU A 3 1.63 7.40 -19.43
C LEU A 3 2.03 6.87 -18.03
N ILE A 4 3.33 6.65 -17.80
CA ILE A 4 3.87 6.19 -16.51
C ILE A 4 3.48 7.18 -15.41
N ARG A 5 3.71 8.48 -15.67
CA ARG A 5 3.34 9.54 -14.73
C ARG A 5 1.84 9.51 -14.41
N TYR A 6 0.99 9.30 -15.41
CA TYR A 6 -0.46 9.19 -15.22
C TYR A 6 -0.85 8.02 -14.30
N PHE A 7 -0.26 6.83 -14.51
CA PHE A 7 -0.53 5.68 -13.65
C PHE A 7 -0.13 5.93 -12.20
N PHE A 8 1.09 6.40 -11.94
CA PHE A 8 1.56 6.64 -10.57
C PHE A 8 0.87 7.82 -9.86
N GLN A 9 0.41 8.84 -10.59
CA GLN A 9 -0.22 10.02 -9.96
C GLN A 9 -1.74 9.92 -9.84
N LYS A 10 -2.41 9.27 -10.80
CA LYS A 10 -3.89 9.28 -10.90
C LYS A 10 -4.51 7.90 -10.77
N ARG A 11 -3.78 6.84 -11.10
CA ARG A 11 -4.29 5.47 -11.15
C ARG A 11 -3.43 4.49 -10.36
N MET A 12 -2.86 4.95 -9.23
CA MET A 12 -2.00 4.11 -8.40
C MET A 12 -2.74 2.89 -7.86
N VAL A 13 -4.06 2.98 -7.69
CA VAL A 13 -4.92 1.84 -7.35
C VAL A 13 -4.79 0.68 -8.35
N ILE A 14 -4.61 0.95 -9.65
CA ILE A 14 -4.41 -0.11 -10.66
C ILE A 14 -3.08 -0.83 -10.45
N ILE A 15 -2.03 -0.09 -10.09
CA ILE A 15 -0.72 -0.66 -9.77
C ILE A 15 -0.84 -1.55 -8.53
N LEU A 16 -1.57 -1.10 -7.50
CA LEU A 16 -1.82 -1.91 -6.31
C LEU A 16 -2.63 -3.18 -6.64
N PHE A 17 -3.66 -3.08 -7.47
CA PHE A 17 -4.38 -4.27 -7.94
C PHE A 17 -3.48 -5.25 -8.69
N LEU A 18 -2.55 -4.76 -9.52
CA LEU A 18 -1.60 -5.62 -10.20
C LEU A 18 -0.70 -6.33 -9.18
N ILE A 19 -0.17 -5.63 -8.17
CA ILE A 19 0.61 -6.23 -7.09
C ILE A 19 -0.22 -7.28 -6.34
N PHE A 20 -1.49 -6.99 -6.05
CA PHE A 20 -2.39 -7.94 -5.39
C PHE A 20 -2.55 -9.22 -6.20
N ILE A 21 -2.79 -9.12 -7.50
CA ILE A 21 -2.90 -10.28 -8.39
C ILE A 21 -1.60 -11.09 -8.38
N LEU A 22 -0.45 -10.42 -8.46
CA LEU A 22 0.86 -11.08 -8.43
C LEU A 22 1.10 -11.82 -7.11
N ILE A 23 0.78 -11.22 -5.96
CA ILE A 23 0.87 -11.90 -4.66
C ILE A 23 0.01 -13.17 -4.68
N ASN A 24 -1.26 -13.08 -5.06
CA ASN A 24 -2.15 -14.25 -5.04
C ASN A 24 -1.74 -15.35 -6.05
N LEU A 25 -1.11 -14.98 -7.16
CA LEU A 25 -0.71 -15.94 -8.20
C LEU A 25 0.60 -16.66 -7.87
N PHE A 26 1.53 -15.99 -7.19
CA PHE A 26 2.88 -16.52 -6.92
C PHE A 26 3.09 -17.01 -5.48
N THR A 27 2.30 -16.54 -4.52
CA THR A 27 2.44 -16.94 -3.13
C THR A 27 1.97 -18.39 -2.92
N LYS A 28 2.89 -19.24 -2.46
CA LYS A 28 2.64 -20.68 -2.19
C LYS A 28 2.05 -20.94 -0.78
N ASN A 29 1.30 -19.99 -0.22
CA ASN A 29 0.88 -20.05 1.19
C ASN A 29 -0.38 -20.91 1.40
N TYR A 30 -0.19 -22.23 1.37
CA TYR A 30 -0.99 -23.14 2.19
C TYR A 30 -0.17 -23.50 3.43
N LYS A 31 -0.03 -22.56 4.38
CA LYS A 31 0.52 -22.92 5.70
C LYS A 31 -0.55 -23.75 6.42
N HIS A 32 -0.22 -25.00 6.73
CA HIS A 32 -1.05 -25.83 7.60
C HIS A 32 -0.99 -25.26 9.02
N TYR A 33 -2.07 -24.61 9.46
CA TYR A 33 -2.20 -24.19 10.85
C TYR A 33 -2.31 -25.44 11.74
N CYS A 34 -1.30 -25.69 12.57
CA CYS A 34 -1.39 -26.68 13.63
C CYS A 34 -2.28 -26.11 14.74
N ILE A 35 -3.56 -26.49 14.74
CA ILE A 35 -4.48 -26.13 15.83
C ILE A 35 -4.04 -26.84 17.11
N ASN A 36 -3.70 -26.09 18.15
CA ASN A 36 -3.44 -26.67 19.47
C ASN A 36 -4.76 -27.18 20.06
N LYS A 37 -5.00 -28.49 19.96
CA LYS A 37 -6.23 -29.15 20.41
C LYS A 37 -6.52 -29.00 21.91
N THR A 38 -5.53 -28.65 22.72
CA THR A 38 -5.67 -28.53 24.19
C THR A 38 -6.31 -27.22 24.62
N VAL A 39 -6.14 -26.15 23.83
CA VAL A 39 -6.58 -24.78 24.17
C VAL A 39 -7.45 -24.15 23.09
N GLY A 40 -7.68 -24.84 21.97
CA GLY A 40 -8.64 -24.43 20.92
C GLY A 40 -8.25 -23.19 20.12
N TRP A 41 -7.11 -22.56 20.42
CA TRP A 41 -6.57 -21.42 19.69
C TRP A 41 -5.24 -21.80 19.02
N ALA A 42 -5.04 -21.26 17.82
CA ALA A 42 -3.79 -21.33 17.07
C ALA A 42 -3.33 -19.88 16.85
N PHE A 43 -2.71 -19.27 17.86
CA PHE A 43 -2.17 -17.92 17.73
C PHE A 43 -0.64 -18.02 17.74
N ASP A 44 -0.04 -17.80 16.57
CA ASP A 44 1.40 -17.66 16.43
C ASP A 44 1.74 -16.19 16.18
N ILE A 45 2.48 -15.59 17.11
CA ILE A 45 2.91 -14.19 17.08
C ILE A 45 3.78 -13.90 15.84
N THR A 46 4.39 -14.94 15.24
CA THR A 46 5.20 -14.80 14.03
C THR A 46 4.41 -14.26 12.82
N GLU A 47 3.09 -14.44 12.77
CA GLU A 47 2.25 -14.01 11.63
C GLU A 47 1.79 -12.53 11.73
N PHE A 48 2.14 -11.81 12.80
CA PHE A 48 1.67 -10.44 13.03
C PHE A 48 2.10 -9.47 11.91
N SER A 49 3.31 -9.65 11.37
CA SER A 49 3.83 -8.85 10.26
C SER A 49 3.02 -9.01 8.97
N LEU A 50 2.50 -10.21 8.70
CA LEU A 50 1.64 -10.52 7.57
C LEU A 50 0.25 -9.88 7.72
N LEU A 51 -0.33 -9.94 8.92
CA LEU A 51 -1.59 -9.26 9.25
C LEU A 51 -1.48 -7.75 9.05
N ILE A 52 -0.39 -7.12 9.53
CA ILE A 52 -0.13 -5.69 9.32
C ILE A 52 -0.01 -5.36 7.83
N PHE A 53 0.73 -6.18 7.07
CA PHE A 53 0.86 -5.99 5.64
C PHE A 53 -0.51 -6.00 4.95
N LEU A 54 -1.32 -7.03 5.17
CA LEU A 54 -2.64 -7.17 4.55
C LEU A 54 -3.55 -6.00 4.91
N PHE A 55 -3.64 -5.65 6.20
CA PHE A 55 -4.48 -4.55 6.66
C PHE A 55 -4.05 -3.21 6.04
N SER A 56 -2.74 -2.94 6.04
CA SER A 56 -2.19 -1.71 5.45
C SER A 56 -2.42 -1.68 3.93
N PHE A 57 -2.21 -2.80 3.25
CA PHE A 57 -2.38 -2.92 1.80
C PHE A 57 -3.83 -2.65 1.37
N TYR A 58 -4.81 -3.24 2.07
CA TYR A 58 -6.23 -2.97 1.79
C TYR A 58 -6.60 -1.51 2.10
N SER A 59 -6.06 -0.93 3.18
CA SER A 59 -6.23 0.49 3.47
C SER A 59 -5.68 1.38 2.34
N PHE A 60 -4.50 1.05 1.81
CA PHE A 60 -3.92 1.77 0.67
C PHE A 60 -4.80 1.66 -0.57
N LEU A 61 -5.27 0.46 -0.92
CA LEU A 61 -6.20 0.24 -2.03
C LEU A 61 -7.45 1.13 -1.90
N PHE A 62 -8.06 1.14 -0.72
CA PHE A 62 -9.27 1.91 -0.46
C PHE A 62 -9.03 3.41 -0.62
N VAL A 63 -7.99 3.96 0.02
CA VAL A 63 -7.73 5.40 -0.01
C VAL A 63 -7.24 5.88 -1.37
N TYR A 64 -6.36 5.14 -2.05
CA TYR A 64 -5.98 5.48 -3.42
C TYR A 64 -7.16 5.35 -4.39
N GLY A 65 -8.09 4.43 -4.14
CA GLY A 65 -9.37 4.35 -4.85
C GLY A 65 -10.18 5.64 -4.71
N ILE A 66 -10.35 6.14 -3.48
CA ILE A 66 -11.03 7.43 -3.22
C ILE A 66 -10.32 8.58 -3.95
N PHE A 67 -8.99 8.61 -3.95
CA PHE A 67 -8.23 9.67 -4.62
C PHE A 67 -8.40 9.62 -6.14
N ALA A 68 -8.39 8.42 -6.72
CA ALA A 68 -8.63 8.21 -8.14
C ALA A 68 -10.04 8.67 -8.55
N LEU A 69 -11.07 8.31 -7.78
CA LEU A 69 -12.45 8.76 -8.00
C LEU A 69 -12.61 10.27 -7.83
N SER A 70 -11.91 10.86 -6.85
CA SER A 70 -11.90 12.30 -6.60
C SER A 70 -11.08 13.10 -7.63
N LYS A 71 -10.48 12.43 -8.63
CA LYS A 71 -9.58 13.01 -9.64
C LYS A 71 -8.39 13.78 -9.01
N LYS A 72 -7.97 13.41 -7.79
CA LYS A 72 -6.85 14.02 -7.09
C LYS A 72 -5.53 13.41 -7.55
N GLU A 73 -4.52 14.26 -7.71
CA GLU A 73 -3.17 13.83 -8.09
C GLU A 73 -2.30 13.62 -6.86
N THR A 74 -1.60 12.49 -6.81
CA THR A 74 -0.56 12.22 -5.80
C THR A 74 0.81 12.71 -6.28
N ASN A 75 1.78 12.76 -5.36
CA ASN A 75 3.13 13.12 -5.74
C ASN A 75 3.79 11.94 -6.48
N LEU A 76 4.28 12.17 -7.70
CA LEU A 76 4.84 11.13 -8.55
C LEU A 76 5.98 10.37 -7.86
N THR A 77 6.99 11.08 -7.35
CA THR A 77 8.20 10.49 -6.76
C THR A 77 7.86 9.63 -5.55
N ILE A 78 6.99 10.14 -4.67
CA ILE A 78 6.55 9.40 -3.47
C ILE A 78 5.71 8.18 -3.87
N SER A 79 4.86 8.30 -4.90
CA SER A 79 4.02 7.20 -5.39
C SER A 79 4.85 6.07 -6.00
N ILE A 80 5.90 6.40 -6.77
CA ILE A 80 6.85 5.41 -7.30
C ILE A 80 7.57 4.70 -6.16
N GLY A 81 8.14 5.46 -5.21
CA GLY A 81 8.83 4.89 -4.05
C GLY A 81 7.93 3.99 -3.23
N HIS A 82 6.68 4.39 -3.01
CA HIS A 82 5.70 3.60 -2.27
C HIS A 82 5.37 2.27 -2.98
N ALA A 83 5.17 2.30 -4.31
CA ALA A 83 4.94 1.07 -5.07
C ALA A 83 6.14 0.10 -4.98
N ILE A 84 7.37 0.61 -5.03
CA ILE A 84 8.59 -0.20 -4.87
C ILE A 84 8.63 -0.83 -3.47
N ILE A 85 8.36 -0.06 -2.43
CA ILE A 85 8.32 -0.55 -1.04
C ILE A 85 7.29 -1.67 -0.89
N ILE A 86 6.08 -1.47 -1.40
CA ILE A 86 5.01 -2.47 -1.34
C ILE A 86 5.42 -3.75 -2.10
N SER A 87 6.02 -3.62 -3.28
CA SER A 87 6.51 -4.78 -4.05
C SER A 87 7.62 -5.54 -3.31
N VAL A 88 8.51 -4.84 -2.61
CA VAL A 88 9.54 -5.47 -1.77
C VAL A 88 8.91 -6.17 -0.57
N SER A 89 7.98 -5.53 0.14
CA SER A 89 7.22 -6.17 1.21
C SER A 89 6.50 -7.43 0.72
N ALA A 90 5.88 -7.37 -0.47
CA ALA A 90 5.22 -8.51 -1.09
C ALA A 90 6.18 -9.67 -1.34
N ALA A 91 7.38 -9.41 -1.87
CA ALA A 91 8.39 -10.44 -2.07
C ALA A 91 8.94 -11.02 -0.75
N LEU A 92 8.97 -10.23 0.32
CA LEU A 92 9.40 -10.69 1.64
C LEU A 92 8.38 -11.60 2.34
N LEU A 93 7.10 -11.55 1.95
CA LEU A 93 6.07 -12.47 2.48
C LEU A 93 6.43 -13.94 2.22
N ASP A 94 6.95 -14.24 1.04
CA ASP A 94 7.29 -15.63 0.67
C ASP A 94 8.59 -16.11 1.33
N ASN A 95 9.48 -15.19 1.73
CA ASN A 95 10.78 -15.52 2.34
C ASN A 95 10.73 -15.70 3.87
N ASN A 96 9.55 -15.64 4.50
CA ASN A 96 9.34 -15.73 5.97
C ASN A 96 10.24 -14.78 6.81
N ASN A 97 10.70 -13.67 6.22
CA ASN A 97 11.60 -12.74 6.89
C ASN A 97 10.82 -11.63 7.62
N ASN A 98 10.13 -12.04 8.70
CA ASN A 98 9.14 -11.23 9.40
C ASN A 98 9.70 -9.92 9.97
N GLY A 99 10.96 -9.89 10.39
CA GLY A 99 11.61 -8.68 10.92
C GLY A 99 11.76 -7.59 9.86
N PHE A 100 12.31 -7.93 8.69
CA PHE A 100 12.42 -6.99 7.58
C PHE A 100 11.06 -6.60 7.02
N LEU A 101 10.12 -7.54 6.92
CA LEU A 101 8.74 -7.25 6.51
C LEU A 101 8.10 -6.17 7.40
N MET A 102 8.27 -6.27 8.72
CA MET A 102 7.76 -5.27 9.66
C MET A 102 8.36 -3.89 9.41
N ILE A 103 9.68 -3.80 9.19
CA ILE A 103 10.37 -2.53 8.90
C ILE A 103 9.82 -1.91 7.60
N PHE A 104 9.71 -2.69 6.53
CA PHE A 104 9.19 -2.19 5.26
C PHE A 104 7.71 -1.79 5.35
N ASN A 105 6.90 -2.49 6.13
CA ASN A 105 5.51 -2.11 6.37
C ASN A 105 5.41 -0.74 7.08
N CYS A 106 6.20 -0.53 8.13
CA CYS A 106 6.27 0.77 8.80
C CYS A 106 6.69 1.89 7.84
N ILE A 107 7.72 1.66 7.04
CA ILE A 107 8.18 2.62 6.01
C ILE A 107 7.05 2.87 4.99
N SER A 108 6.36 1.84 4.54
CA SER A 108 5.24 1.94 3.59
C SER A 108 4.14 2.86 4.12
N ILE A 109 3.75 2.68 5.40
CA ILE A 109 2.74 3.52 6.05
C ILE A 109 3.20 4.98 6.13
N ILE A 110 4.46 5.23 6.50
CA ILE A 110 5.01 6.60 6.57
C ILE A 110 4.98 7.25 5.17
N VAL A 111 5.46 6.55 4.14
CA VAL A 111 5.49 7.05 2.77
C VAL A 111 4.07 7.31 2.24
N PHE A 112 3.12 6.43 2.57
CA PHE A 112 1.71 6.62 2.24
C PHE A 112 1.14 7.91 2.85
N LEU A 113 1.33 8.11 4.16
CA LEU A 113 0.88 9.31 4.86
C LEU A 113 1.49 10.58 4.27
N LEU A 114 2.81 10.58 4.02
CA LEU A 114 3.49 11.71 3.37
C LEU A 114 2.89 12.03 2.00
N ASN A 115 2.57 11.00 1.20
CA ASN A 115 1.96 11.18 -0.11
C ASN A 115 0.55 11.82 -0.01
N MET A 116 -0.26 11.36 0.95
CA MET A 116 -1.58 11.92 1.23
C MET A 116 -1.49 13.39 1.64
N PHE A 117 -0.67 13.73 2.64
CA PHE A 117 -0.55 15.11 3.11
C PHE A 117 -0.10 16.06 2.00
N LYS A 118 0.86 15.63 1.17
CA LYS A 118 1.35 16.43 0.05
C LYS A 118 0.27 16.63 -1.03
N SER A 119 -0.48 15.59 -1.37
CA SER A 119 -1.59 15.68 -2.32
C SER A 119 -2.68 16.64 -1.84
N LEU A 120 -3.09 16.54 -0.57
CA LEU A 120 -4.12 17.41 0.01
C LEU A 120 -3.66 18.87 0.08
N LYS A 121 -2.39 19.14 0.42
CA LYS A 121 -1.83 20.50 0.45
C LYS A 121 -1.82 21.14 -0.94
N THR A 122 -1.41 20.40 -1.97
CA THR A 122 -1.39 20.90 -3.35
C THR A 122 -2.81 21.25 -3.83
N HIS A 123 -3.80 20.40 -3.54
CA HIS A 123 -5.18 20.66 -3.93
C HIS A 123 -5.78 21.89 -3.24
N LYS A 124 -5.49 22.11 -1.96
CA LYS A 124 -5.92 23.34 -1.24
C LYS A 124 -5.34 24.60 -1.88
N LYS A 125 -4.07 24.56 -2.33
CA LYS A 125 -3.42 25.71 -2.99
C LYS A 125 -4.07 26.04 -4.33
N LEU A 126 -4.38 25.03 -5.14
CA LEU A 126 -5.06 25.19 -6.43
C LEU A 126 -6.45 25.82 -6.25
N ASN A 127 -7.27 25.32 -5.33
CA ASN A 127 -8.60 25.88 -5.07
C ASN A 127 -8.56 27.32 -4.55
N LYS A 128 -7.53 27.69 -3.75
CA LYS A 128 -7.40 29.07 -3.26
C LYS A 128 -7.05 30.05 -4.39
N GLN A 129 -6.30 29.61 -5.40
CA GLN A 129 -5.98 30.43 -6.58
C GLN A 129 -7.18 30.61 -7.51
N THR A 130 -8.03 29.58 -7.68
CA THR A 130 -9.24 29.70 -8.51
C THR A 130 -10.28 30.65 -7.92
N VAL A 131 -10.40 30.71 -6.59
CA VAL A 131 -11.36 31.61 -5.90
C VAL A 131 -10.88 33.06 -5.88
N HIS A 132 -9.57 33.32 -5.88
CA HIS A 132 -9.05 34.69 -5.88
C HIS A 132 -9.03 35.32 -7.30
N ASN A 133 -9.14 34.51 -8.34
CA ASN A 133 -9.10 34.94 -9.73
C ASN A 133 -10.50 35.00 -10.38
N SER A 134 -11.56 34.74 -9.61
CA SER A 134 -12.98 34.86 -10.00
C SER A 134 -13.62 36.08 -9.35
#